data_AF-J2GND9-F1
#
_entry.id   AF-J2GND9-F1
#
_cell.length_a   1.000
_cell.length_b   1.000
_cell.length_c   1.000
_cell.angle_alpha   90.00
_cell.angle_beta   90.00
_cell.angle_gamma   90.00
#
_symmetry.space_group_name_H-M   'P 1'
#
loop_
_entity.id
_entity.type
_entity.pdbx_description
1 polymer ?
#
loop_
_entity_poly.entity_id
_entity_poly.type
_entity_poly.pdbx_seq_one_letter_code
_entity_poly.pdbx_strand_id
1 'polypeptide(L)'
;MQTTVYGWPGEGAIEYARQYIVDLPREEALPIIHRLLKEPSDDKRVKRCDYCGYPWRDGSKRNTKRTCSDECKTGIKTLQRRQQRADKALLTGKTKKRTKRDEYYIWWLEYPFWINEYEMLKNSWKYEKSMDEEGLSYIRGKQQLYGKGNRKRKTHDPGKEDDDAARDFNKRTIQKLRGR
;
A
#
# COMPACT_ATOMS: atom_id res chain seq x y z
N MET A 1 23.59 -4.22 -25.72
CA MET A 1 23.78 -4.19 -24.25
C MET A 1 22.57 -3.47 -23.65
N GLN A 2 21.76 -4.13 -22.81
CA GLN A 2 20.67 -3.44 -22.12
C GLN A 2 21.29 -2.55 -21.04
N THR A 3 21.21 -1.23 -21.20
CA THR A 3 21.55 -0.27 -20.14
C THR A 3 20.49 -0.41 -19.04
N THR A 4 20.86 -1.09 -17.96
CA THR A 4 19.98 -1.19 -16.79
C THR A 4 19.96 0.18 -16.10
N VAL A 5 18.80 0.84 -16.14
CA VAL A 5 18.58 2.09 -15.42
C VAL A 5 18.37 1.74 -13.95
N TYR A 6 19.30 2.16 -13.10
CA TYR A 6 19.20 1.93 -11.66
C TYR A 6 18.36 3.03 -11.01
N GLY A 7 17.41 2.62 -10.17
CA GLY A 7 16.58 3.53 -9.36
C GLY A 7 17.15 3.71 -7.95
N TRP A 8 16.29 4.13 -7.01
CA TRP A 8 16.64 4.04 -5.59
C TRP A 8 16.55 2.55 -5.13
N PRO A 9 17.55 2.03 -4.40
CA PRO A 9 17.55 0.63 -3.99
C PRO A 9 16.43 0.34 -2.98
N GLY A 10 15.68 -0.74 -3.21
CA GLY A 10 14.70 -1.22 -2.23
C GLY A 10 15.34 -2.08 -1.14
N GLU A 11 14.61 -2.28 -0.04
CA GLU A 11 15.05 -3.02 1.15
C GLU A 11 15.73 -4.36 0.85
N GLY A 12 15.11 -5.24 0.07
CA GLY A 12 15.70 -6.56 -0.23
C GLY A 12 16.99 -6.50 -1.07
N ALA A 13 17.24 -5.41 -1.81
CA ALA A 13 18.52 -5.22 -2.50
C ALA A 13 19.60 -4.74 -1.53
N ILE A 14 19.23 -3.90 -0.57
CA ILE A 14 20.12 -3.43 0.50
C ILE A 14 20.52 -4.61 1.39
N GLU A 15 19.57 -5.43 1.82
CA GLU A 15 19.85 -6.64 2.63
C GLU A 15 20.80 -7.60 1.90
N TYR A 16 20.58 -7.82 0.61
CA TYR A 16 21.44 -8.68 -0.19
C TYR A 16 22.87 -8.12 -0.30
N ALA A 17 23.03 -6.83 -0.60
CA ALA A 17 24.34 -6.20 -0.64
C ALA A 17 25.02 -6.21 0.73
N ARG A 18 24.25 -6.00 1.80
CA ARG A 18 24.72 -6.00 3.19
C ARG A 18 25.40 -7.32 3.55
N GLN A 19 24.90 -8.47 3.08
CA GLN A 19 25.52 -9.78 3.32
C GLN A 19 26.99 -9.87 2.86
N TYR A 20 27.41 -9.06 1.89
CA TYR A 20 28.77 -9.07 1.35
C TYR A 20 29.66 -7.96 1.92
N ILE A 21 29.09 -6.95 2.58
CA ILE A 21 29.78 -5.67 2.85
C ILE A 21 29.86 -5.34 4.35
N VAL A 22 29.11 -6.03 5.22
CA VAL A 22 28.92 -5.64 6.64
C VAL A 22 30.19 -5.34 7.43
N ASP A 23 31.32 -5.95 7.11
CA ASP A 23 32.58 -5.78 7.85
C ASP A 23 33.74 -5.25 6.99
N LEU A 24 33.47 -4.79 5.77
CA LEU A 24 34.51 -4.32 4.85
C LEU A 24 34.65 -2.80 4.88
N PRO A 25 35.89 -2.26 4.84
CA PRO A 25 36.09 -0.86 4.60
C PRO A 25 35.58 -0.49 3.20
N ARG A 26 35.20 0.78 3.03
CA ARG A 26 34.58 1.29 1.80
C ARG A 26 35.38 0.93 0.54
N GLU A 27 36.70 1.00 0.62
CA GLU A 27 37.61 0.76 -0.51
C GLU A 27 37.57 -0.69 -0.99
N GLU A 28 37.45 -1.66 -0.08
CA GLU A 28 37.32 -3.09 -0.38
C GLU A 28 35.88 -3.45 -0.79
N ALA A 29 34.89 -2.71 -0.31
CA ALA A 29 33.49 -2.92 -0.67
C ALA A 29 33.18 -2.51 -2.12
N LEU A 30 33.81 -1.44 -2.64
CA LEU A 30 33.58 -0.93 -4.00
C LEU A 30 33.77 -1.99 -5.10
N PRO A 31 34.89 -2.74 -5.18
CA PRO A 31 35.05 -3.75 -6.22
C PRO A 31 34.00 -4.87 -6.13
N ILE A 32 33.57 -5.23 -4.91
CA ILE A 32 32.52 -6.23 -4.69
C ILE A 32 31.18 -5.72 -5.19
N ILE A 33 30.81 -4.47 -4.86
CA ILE A 33 29.57 -3.85 -5.36
C ILE A 33 29.58 -3.78 -6.89
N HIS A 34 30.70 -3.36 -7.50
CA HIS A 34 30.82 -3.32 -8.96
C HIS A 34 30.63 -4.70 -9.59
N ARG A 35 31.20 -5.74 -8.98
CA ARG A 35 31.03 -7.13 -9.41
C ARG A 35 29.56 -7.56 -9.33
N LEU A 36 28.90 -7.33 -8.20
CA LEU A 36 27.49 -7.66 -7.97
C LEU A 36 26.56 -6.96 -8.97
N LEU A 37 26.90 -5.75 -9.42
CA LEU A 37 26.08 -4.99 -10.38
C LEU A 37 26.30 -5.42 -11.85
N LYS A 38 27.52 -5.82 -12.22
CA LYS A 38 27.84 -6.23 -13.60
C LYS A 38 27.54 -7.71 -13.85
N GLU A 39 28.00 -8.57 -12.96
CA GLU A 39 27.98 -10.03 -13.17
C GLU A 39 26.64 -10.61 -12.69
N PRO A 40 25.96 -11.44 -13.50
CA PRO A 40 24.85 -12.24 -12.99
C PRO A 40 25.36 -13.24 -11.95
N SER A 41 24.60 -13.42 -10.88
CA SER A 41 24.92 -14.44 -9.86
C SER A 41 24.59 -15.84 -10.39
N ASP A 42 25.36 -16.84 -9.98
CA ASP A 42 25.09 -18.25 -10.26
C ASP A 42 23.87 -18.81 -9.51
N ASP A 43 23.45 -18.18 -8.40
CA ASP A 43 22.26 -18.59 -7.66
C ASP A 43 20.98 -18.24 -8.44
N LYS A 44 20.22 -19.27 -8.85
CA LYS A 44 18.93 -19.14 -9.55
C LYS A 44 17.88 -18.33 -8.77
N ARG A 45 18.07 -18.12 -7.47
CA ARG A 45 17.21 -17.26 -6.64
C ARG A 45 17.63 -15.81 -6.62
N VAL A 46 18.86 -15.48 -7.03
CA VAL A 46 19.31 -14.10 -7.16
C VAL A 46 18.85 -13.55 -8.49
N LYS A 47 18.01 -12.52 -8.43
CA LYS A 47 17.39 -11.88 -9.60
C LYS A 47 17.65 -10.39 -9.56
N ARG A 48 17.50 -9.73 -10.71
CA ARG A 48 17.41 -8.27 -10.76
C ARG A 48 15.98 -7.83 -10.48
N CYS A 49 15.82 -6.74 -9.73
CA CYS A 49 14.51 -6.17 -9.48
C CYS A 49 14.00 -5.45 -10.73
N ASP A 50 12.78 -5.77 -11.17
CA ASP A 50 12.12 -5.10 -12.31
C ASP A 50 11.88 -3.59 -12.10
N TYR A 51 11.99 -3.09 -10.86
CA TYR A 51 11.77 -1.67 -10.52
C TYR A 51 13.08 -0.89 -10.40
N CYS A 52 13.92 -1.27 -9.44
CA CYS A 52 15.14 -0.54 -9.09
C CYS A 52 16.37 -1.06 -9.83
N GLY A 53 16.31 -2.21 -10.50
CA GLY A 53 17.40 -2.78 -11.29
C GLY A 53 18.48 -3.52 -10.49
N TYR A 54 18.49 -3.38 -9.15
CA TYR A 54 19.49 -4.01 -8.29
C TYR A 54 19.30 -5.53 -8.11
N PRO A 55 20.39 -6.28 -7.92
CA PRO A 55 20.34 -7.70 -7.58
C PRO A 55 19.78 -7.90 -6.17
N TRP A 56 18.97 -8.94 -5.99
CA TRP A 56 18.39 -9.32 -4.71
C TRP A 56 18.04 -10.80 -4.71
N ARG A 57 17.95 -11.42 -3.53
CA ARG A 57 17.65 -12.85 -3.39
C ARG A 57 16.17 -13.09 -3.10
N ASP A 58 15.53 -13.92 -3.92
CA ASP A 58 14.11 -14.27 -3.75
C ASP A 58 13.89 -15.25 -2.58
N GLY A 59 13.38 -14.70 -1.48
CA GLY A 59 12.96 -15.46 -0.29
C GLY A 59 11.61 -16.17 -0.44
N SER A 60 10.89 -16.02 -1.55
CA SER A 60 9.59 -16.70 -1.73
C SER A 60 9.75 -18.20 -1.96
N LYS A 61 8.82 -18.99 -1.41
CA LYS A 61 8.81 -20.46 -1.56
C LYS A 61 8.80 -20.90 -3.04
N ARG A 62 8.10 -20.16 -3.90
CA ARG A 62 7.91 -20.49 -5.32
C ARG A 62 8.93 -19.83 -6.26
N ASN A 63 9.83 -18.98 -5.75
CA ASN A 63 10.79 -18.22 -6.56
C ASN A 63 10.11 -17.44 -7.72
N THR A 64 8.98 -16.78 -7.46
CA THR A 64 8.19 -16.06 -8.49
C THR A 64 8.20 -14.55 -8.30
N LYS A 65 8.81 -14.03 -7.24
CA LYS A 65 8.86 -12.58 -7.03
C LYS A 65 9.79 -11.97 -8.09
N ARG A 66 9.41 -10.78 -8.53
CA ARG A 66 10.16 -9.97 -9.51
C ARG A 66 10.71 -8.66 -8.93
N THR A 67 10.36 -8.37 -7.68
CA THR A 67 10.71 -7.12 -6.98
C THR A 67 11.31 -7.42 -5.63
N CYS A 68 12.29 -6.61 -5.23
CA CYS A 68 13.03 -6.78 -3.98
C CYS A 68 12.25 -6.33 -2.73
N SER A 69 11.32 -5.37 -2.87
CA SER A 69 10.49 -4.88 -1.77
C SER A 69 9.04 -4.64 -2.20
N ASP A 70 8.13 -4.50 -1.22
CA ASP A 70 6.72 -4.17 -1.49
C ASP A 70 6.55 -2.72 -2.01
N GLU A 71 7.47 -1.82 -1.68
CA GLU A 71 7.55 -0.49 -2.28
C GLU A 71 7.87 -0.58 -3.77
N CYS A 72 8.88 -1.35 -4.15
CA CYS A 72 9.23 -1.59 -5.56
C CYS A 72 8.08 -2.22 -6.33
N LYS A 73 7.37 -3.17 -5.71
CA LYS A 73 6.16 -3.80 -6.27
C LYS A 73 5.06 -2.76 -6.51
N THR A 74 4.87 -1.83 -5.59
CA THR A 74 3.89 -0.74 -5.72
C THR A 74 4.32 0.27 -6.78
N GLY A 75 5.62 0.56 -6.85
CA GLY A 75 6.24 1.41 -7.87
C GLY A 75 6.00 0.90 -9.29
N ILE A 76 6.29 -0.38 -9.55
CA ILE A 76 6.02 -1.01 -10.87
C ILE A 76 4.55 -0.94 -11.22
N LYS A 77 3.65 -1.31 -10.30
CA LYS A 77 2.21 -1.26 -10.56
C LYS A 77 1.75 0.16 -10.89
N THR A 78 2.34 1.16 -10.24
CA THR A 78 2.04 2.57 -10.51
C THR A 78 2.54 2.99 -11.89
N LEU A 79 3.75 2.60 -12.28
CA LEU A 79 4.30 2.84 -13.62
C LEU A 79 3.46 2.17 -14.71
N GLN A 80 3.14 0.88 -14.56
CA GLN A 80 2.30 0.14 -15.49
C GLN A 80 0.91 0.78 -15.65
N ARG A 81 0.28 1.17 -14.54
CA ARG A 81 -1.01 1.89 -14.59
C ARG A 81 -0.89 3.25 -15.27
N ARG A 82 0.23 3.94 -15.11
CA ARG A 82 0.49 5.22 -15.79
C ARG A 82 0.60 5.02 -17.31
N GLN A 83 1.36 4.02 -17.74
CA GLN A 83 1.49 3.64 -19.16
C GLN A 83 0.13 3.24 -19.74
N GLN A 84 -0.59 2.32 -19.09
CA GLN A 84 -1.93 1.91 -19.52
C GLN A 84 -2.91 3.10 -19.67
N ARG A 85 -2.82 4.10 -18.80
CA ARG A 85 -3.64 5.32 -18.91
C ARG A 85 -3.21 6.19 -20.09
N ALA A 86 -1.91 6.31 -20.34
CA ALA A 86 -1.38 7.03 -21.51
C ALA A 86 -1.80 6.33 -22.81
N ASP A 87 -1.61 5.01 -22.90
CA ASP A 87 -1.99 4.21 -24.07
C ASP A 87 -3.49 4.28 -24.34
N LYS A 88 -4.30 4.19 -23.27
CA LYS A 88 -5.76 4.35 -23.38
C LYS A 88 -6.15 5.75 -23.86
N ALA A 89 -5.45 6.79 -23.41
CA ALA A 89 -5.70 8.16 -23.85
C ALA A 89 -5.35 8.33 -25.33
N LEU A 90 -4.26 7.72 -25.82
CA LEU A 90 -3.90 7.71 -27.24
C LEU A 90 -4.92 6.95 -28.10
N LEU A 91 -5.38 5.78 -27.65
CA LEU A 91 -6.33 4.94 -28.39
C LEU A 91 -7.75 5.52 -28.46
N THR A 92 -8.23 6.12 -27.37
CA THR A 92 -9.63 6.58 -27.26
C THR A 92 -9.79 8.08 -27.46
N GLY A 93 -8.70 8.85 -27.49
CA GLY A 93 -8.69 10.32 -27.48
C GLY A 93 -9.24 10.94 -26.19
N LYS A 94 -9.72 10.14 -25.23
CA LYS A 94 -10.35 10.61 -24.00
C LYS A 94 -9.28 10.78 -22.91
N THR A 95 -8.89 12.02 -22.66
CA THR A 95 -8.06 12.39 -21.50
C THR A 95 -8.89 12.38 -20.20
N LYS A 96 -8.22 12.34 -19.05
CA LYS A 96 -8.89 12.46 -17.74
C LYS A 96 -9.65 13.79 -17.73
N LYS A 97 -10.99 13.72 -17.61
CA LYS A 97 -11.83 14.91 -17.44
C LYS A 97 -11.34 15.68 -16.22
N ARG A 98 -11.10 16.99 -16.38
CA ARG A 98 -10.81 17.88 -15.25
C ARG A 98 -12.00 17.84 -14.31
N THR A 99 -11.73 17.87 -13.00
CA THR A 99 -12.81 17.98 -12.03
C THR A 99 -13.28 19.43 -11.98
N LYS A 100 -14.52 19.66 -11.52
CA LYS A 100 -15.02 21.03 -11.31
C LYS A 100 -14.14 21.83 -10.34
N ARG A 101 -13.49 21.14 -9.39
CA ARG A 101 -12.49 21.77 -8.52
C ARG A 101 -11.24 22.18 -9.29
N ASP A 102 -10.74 21.34 -10.19
CA ASP A 102 -9.58 21.71 -11.03
C ASP A 102 -9.89 22.88 -11.99
N GLU A 103 -11.16 23.01 -12.41
CA GLU A 103 -11.61 24.06 -13.33
C GLU A 103 -11.90 25.39 -12.63
N TYR A 104 -12.54 25.36 -11.45
CA TYR A 104 -13.12 26.55 -10.82
C TYR A 104 -12.52 26.91 -9.46
N TYR A 105 -11.63 26.10 -8.88
CA TYR A 105 -11.03 26.39 -7.57
C TYR A 105 -9.53 26.63 -7.69
N ILE A 106 -9.12 27.86 -7.43
CA ILE A 106 -7.71 28.25 -7.42
C ILE A 106 -7.17 28.01 -6.01
N TRP A 107 -6.38 26.96 -5.85
CA TRP A 107 -5.89 26.52 -4.54
C TRP A 107 -4.44 26.88 -4.25
N TRP A 108 -3.67 27.30 -5.26
CA TRP A 108 -2.23 27.55 -5.16
C TRP A 108 -1.86 29.00 -4.79
N LEU A 109 -2.86 29.85 -4.53
CA LEU A 109 -2.66 31.21 -4.03
C LEU A 109 -2.72 31.23 -2.51
N GLU A 110 -2.16 32.28 -1.89
CA GLU A 110 -2.21 32.50 -0.43
C GLU A 110 -3.64 32.56 0.10
N TYR A 111 -4.55 33.14 -0.70
CA TYR A 111 -5.98 33.16 -0.45
C TYR A 111 -6.71 32.39 -1.57
N PRO A 112 -6.97 31.09 -1.38
CA PRO A 112 -7.72 30.29 -2.33
C PRO A 112 -9.14 30.80 -2.52
N PHE A 113 -9.63 30.79 -3.75
CA PHE A 113 -11.00 31.19 -4.05
C PHE A 113 -11.60 30.39 -5.20
N TRP A 114 -12.93 30.42 -5.26
CA TRP A 114 -13.68 29.86 -6.37
C TRP A 114 -13.92 30.93 -7.41
N ILE A 115 -13.63 30.61 -8.67
CA ILE A 115 -13.90 31.49 -9.82
C ILE A 115 -15.42 31.55 -10.09
N ASN A 116 -16.14 30.47 -9.77
CA ASN A 116 -17.57 30.36 -10.00
C ASN A 116 -18.32 30.16 -8.67
N GLU A 117 -19.16 31.13 -8.33
CA GLU A 117 -19.99 31.13 -7.12
C GLU A 117 -20.94 29.93 -7.06
N TYR A 118 -21.53 29.52 -8.19
CA TYR A 118 -22.42 28.36 -8.21
C TYR A 118 -21.70 27.06 -7.83
N GLU A 119 -20.47 26.85 -8.33
CA GLU A 119 -19.68 25.67 -7.98
C GLU A 119 -19.17 25.72 -6.53
N MET A 120 -18.90 26.93 -6.00
CA MET A 120 -18.62 27.15 -4.58
C MET A 120 -19.81 26.71 -3.70
N LEU A 121 -21.00 27.24 -3.97
CA LEU A 121 -22.23 26.94 -3.21
C LEU A 121 -22.61 25.48 -3.32
N LYS A 122 -22.52 24.89 -4.52
CA LYS A 122 -22.77 23.47 -4.72
C LYS A 122 -21.81 22.59 -3.91
N ASN A 123 -20.56 23.01 -3.74
CA ASN A 123 -19.61 22.30 -2.89
C ASN A 123 -19.96 22.46 -1.40
N SER A 124 -20.40 23.64 -0.94
CA SER A 124 -20.82 23.84 0.45
C SER A 124 -22.06 23.02 0.81
N TRP A 125 -23.03 22.88 -0.10
CA TRP A 125 -24.24 22.05 0.11
C TRP A 125 -23.96 20.58 0.45
N LYS A 126 -22.77 20.07 0.11
CA LYS A 126 -22.37 18.71 0.48
C LYS A 126 -22.07 18.57 1.98
N TYR A 127 -21.64 19.65 2.62
CA TYR A 127 -21.19 19.67 4.01
C TYR A 127 -22.20 20.40 4.92
N GLU A 128 -22.85 21.43 4.41
CA GLU A 128 -23.78 22.32 5.12
C GLU A 128 -25.24 22.02 4.77
N LYS A 129 -25.59 20.73 4.71
CA LYS A 129 -26.97 20.34 4.44
C LYS A 129 -27.77 20.42 5.74
N SER A 130 -28.84 21.21 5.77
CA SER A 130 -29.84 21.12 6.84
C SER A 130 -30.44 19.71 6.83
N MET A 131 -30.38 19.05 7.99
CA MET A 131 -30.97 17.73 8.19
C MET A 131 -32.17 17.86 9.10
N ASP A 132 -33.25 17.16 8.73
CA ASP A 132 -34.45 17.05 9.55
C ASP A 132 -34.16 16.26 10.83
N GLU A 133 -35.01 16.41 11.84
CA GLU A 133 -34.85 15.77 13.16
C GLU A 133 -34.75 14.24 13.04
N GLU A 134 -35.55 13.64 12.15
CA GLU A 134 -35.48 12.22 11.83
C GLU A 134 -34.11 11.83 11.26
N GLY A 135 -33.54 12.64 10.36
CA GLY A 135 -32.21 12.39 9.80
C GLY A 135 -31.11 12.46 10.86
N LEU A 136 -31.21 13.40 11.80
CA LEU A 136 -30.29 13.53 12.92
C LEU A 136 -30.39 12.33 13.88
N SER A 137 -31.61 11.88 14.19
CA SER A 137 -31.84 10.69 15.02
C SER A 137 -31.28 9.42 14.38
N TYR A 138 -31.44 9.26 13.06
CA TYR A 138 -30.90 8.14 12.31
C TYR A 138 -29.37 8.11 12.34
N ILE A 139 -28.70 9.25 12.15
CA ILE A 139 -27.24 9.35 12.24
C ILE A 139 -26.76 9.02 13.65
N ARG A 140 -27.42 9.54 14.69
CA ARG A 140 -27.12 9.20 16.09
C ARG A 140 -27.25 7.69 16.35
N GLY A 141 -28.34 7.07 15.90
CA GLY A 141 -28.56 5.63 16.04
C GLY A 141 -27.49 4.80 15.31
N LYS A 142 -27.10 5.20 14.10
CA LYS A 142 -26.01 4.55 13.37
C LYS A 142 -24.65 4.75 14.06
N GLN A 143 -24.36 5.92 14.60
CA GLN A 143 -23.13 6.15 15.36
C GLN A 143 -23.07 5.30 16.64
N GLN A 144 -24.19 5.06 17.31
CA GLN A 144 -24.27 4.14 18.45
C GLN A 144 -23.97 2.69 18.03
N LEU A 145 -24.51 2.23 16.89
CA LEU A 145 -24.33 0.87 16.38
C LEU A 145 -22.93 0.60 15.80
N TYR A 146 -22.35 1.57 15.08
CA TYR A 146 -21.14 1.39 14.27
C TYR A 146 -19.91 2.19 14.76
N GLY A 147 -20.09 3.13 15.71
CA GLY A 147 -19.02 4.01 16.20
C GLY A 147 -18.53 5.03 15.16
N LYS A 148 -17.28 5.50 15.30
CA LYS A 148 -16.59 6.32 14.28
C LYS A 148 -16.19 5.44 13.08
N GLY A 149 -17.16 5.02 12.28
CA GLY A 149 -16.94 4.23 11.07
C GLY A 149 -18.17 3.39 10.68
N ASN A 150 -18.05 2.63 9.59
CA ASN A 150 -19.11 1.75 9.08
C ASN A 150 -19.00 0.31 9.61
N ARG A 151 -18.22 0.06 10.66
CA ARG A 151 -18.01 -1.29 11.21
C ARG A 151 -18.90 -1.49 12.42
N LYS A 152 -19.85 -2.43 12.33
CA LYS A 152 -20.78 -2.72 13.43
C LYS A 152 -19.97 -3.09 14.67
N ARG A 153 -20.18 -2.38 15.78
CA ARG A 153 -19.62 -2.82 17.06
C ARG A 153 -20.26 -4.17 17.36
N LYS A 154 -19.44 -5.19 17.66
CA LYS A 154 -19.99 -6.47 18.12
C LYS A 154 -20.76 -6.15 19.40
N THR A 155 -22.07 -6.36 19.37
CA THR A 155 -22.85 -6.47 20.60
C THR A 155 -22.22 -7.62 21.39
N HIS A 156 -21.93 -7.36 22.66
CA HIS A 156 -21.60 -8.41 23.61
C HIS A 156 -22.77 -9.39 23.61
N ASP A 157 -22.56 -10.61 23.10
CA ASP A 157 -23.55 -11.69 23.23
C ASP A 157 -23.44 -12.19 24.69
N PRO A 158 -24.42 -11.94 25.56
CA PRO A 158 -24.41 -12.56 26.88
C PRO A 158 -24.45 -14.09 26.70
N GLY A 159 -23.42 -14.79 27.22
CA GLY A 159 -23.25 -16.24 27.12
C GLY A 159 -22.02 -16.70 26.32
N LYS A 160 -21.38 -15.83 25.53
CA LYS A 160 -20.22 -16.22 24.72
C LYS A 160 -18.93 -16.43 25.52
N GLU A 161 -18.78 -15.72 26.63
CA GLU A 161 -17.64 -15.88 27.54
C GLU A 161 -17.68 -17.23 28.27
N ASP A 162 -18.89 -17.70 28.60
CA ASP A 162 -19.10 -19.03 29.20
C ASP A 162 -18.77 -20.14 28.18
N ASP A 163 -19.16 -19.95 26.91
CA ASP A 163 -18.83 -20.87 25.82
C ASP A 163 -17.33 -20.92 25.52
N ASP A 164 -16.66 -19.76 25.48
CA ASP A 164 -15.22 -19.67 25.26
C ASP A 164 -14.43 -20.24 26.46
N ALA A 165 -14.89 -20.01 27.69
CA ALA A 165 -14.32 -20.61 28.90
C ALA A 165 -14.49 -22.13 28.93
N ALA A 166 -15.66 -22.66 28.55
CA ALA A 166 -15.90 -24.09 28.43
C ALA A 166 -15.01 -24.72 27.36
N ARG A 167 -14.80 -24.02 26.24
CA ARG A 167 -13.94 -24.47 25.14
C ARG A 167 -12.46 -24.49 25.52
N ASP A 168 -11.99 -23.48 26.26
CA ASP A 168 -10.62 -23.43 26.77
C ASP A 168 -10.35 -24.45 27.89
N PHE A 169 -11.33 -24.70 28.76
CA PHE A 169 -11.27 -25.80 29.72
C PHE A 169 -11.07 -27.13 28.99
N ASN A 170 -11.92 -27.40 27.99
CA ASN A 170 -11.87 -28.66 27.24
C ASN A 170 -10.54 -28.86 26.51
N LYS A 171 -9.96 -27.77 25.99
CA LYS A 171 -8.65 -27.77 25.32
C LYS A 171 -7.51 -28.08 26.30
N ARG A 172 -7.56 -27.52 27.52
CA ARG A 172 -6.58 -27.80 28.59
C ARG A 172 -6.70 -29.23 29.11
N THR A 173 -7.90 -29.78 29.27
CA THR A 173 -8.10 -31.19 29.64
C THR A 173 -7.58 -32.13 28.57
N ILE A 174 -7.88 -31.88 27.29
CA ILE A 174 -7.35 -32.68 26.17
C ILE A 174 -5.82 -32.62 26.12
N GLN A 175 -5.22 -31.45 26.39
CA GLN A 175 -3.76 -31.30 26.43
C GLN A 175 -3.13 -32.08 27.60
N LYS A 176 -3.74 -32.06 28.79
CA LYS A 176 -3.30 -32.87 29.94
C LYS A 176 -3.42 -34.38 29.69
N LEU A 177 -4.49 -34.82 29.02
CA LEU A 177 -4.69 -36.24 28.67
C LEU A 177 -3.72 -36.74 27.58
N ARG A 178 -3.16 -35.82 26.76
CA ARG A 178 -2.20 -36.14 25.69
C ARG A 178 -0.73 -36.15 26.13
N GLY A 179 -0.44 -36.00 27.42
CA GLY A 179 0.88 -36.31 28.00
C GLY A 179 2.06 -35.55 27.38
N ARG A 180 2.05 -34.22 27.48
CA ARG A 180 3.27 -33.40 27.48
C ARG A 180 3.27 -32.49 28.69
#